data_AF-A0A7J4PP20-F1
#
_entry.id   AF-A0A7J4PP20-F1
#
_cell.length_a   1.000
_cell.length_b   1.000
_cell.length_c   1.000
_cell.angle_alpha   90.00
_cell.angle_beta   90.00
_cell.angle_gamma   90.00
#
_symmetry.space_group_name_H-M   'P 1'
#
loop_
_entity.id
_entity.type
_entity.pdbx_description
1 polymer ?
#
loop_
_entity_poly.entity_id
_entity_poly.type
_entity_poly.pdbx_seq_one_letter_code
_entity_poly.pdbx_strand_id
1 'polypeptide(L)'
;MNMLIEKWEVFEMKDPSLKKKAEVKLKNASGDFVKRNCKNALHLALTLLILGVFATSTVMANEPPIAGDLTPNKASPQDVGTKIKWTATATDPDGDPISYRFWLKGPSPSEEWQPKQEWDNSNKWDWTPDQPGDYQINVWIGDPENVAAETWGDYKIVDYTVTEAETKGKKSVTISVGTESATLLGAEPAINQPPIANSL
;
A
#
# COMPACT_ATOMS: atom_id res chain seq x y z
N MET A 1 68.24 74.08 -21.76
CA MET A 1 67.75 74.46 -20.41
C MET A 1 67.34 75.92 -20.50
N ASN A 2 66.11 76.25 -20.14
CA ASN A 2 65.42 77.56 -20.29
C ASN A 2 64.57 77.78 -21.55
N MET A 3 63.59 76.90 -21.76
CA MET A 3 62.30 77.34 -22.31
C MET A 3 61.22 76.86 -21.34
N LEU A 4 61.27 77.52 -20.19
CA LEU A 4 60.28 77.46 -19.13
C LEU A 4 59.07 78.27 -19.59
N ILE A 5 57.87 77.75 -19.31
CA ILE A 5 56.62 78.50 -19.06
C ILE A 5 56.05 79.07 -20.37
N GLU A 6 55.04 78.50 -21.01
CA GLU A 6 53.62 78.74 -20.71
C GLU A 6 52.76 77.79 -21.55
N LYS A 7 52.23 76.69 -20.99
CA LYS A 7 50.98 76.08 -21.49
C LYS A 7 50.42 74.97 -20.60
N TRP A 8 50.22 75.27 -19.33
CA TRP A 8 49.39 74.43 -18.46
C TRP A 8 48.50 75.33 -17.62
N GLU A 9 47.63 76.09 -18.29
CA GLU A 9 46.44 76.61 -17.62
C GLU A 9 45.58 75.41 -17.24
N VAL A 10 45.67 75.09 -15.95
CA VAL A 10 44.69 74.45 -15.12
C VAL A 10 43.29 74.74 -15.66
N PHE A 11 42.54 73.69 -16.02
CA PHE A 11 41.08 73.77 -16.21
C PHE A 11 40.44 74.02 -14.85
N GLU A 12 40.67 75.20 -14.29
CA GLU A 12 40.03 75.67 -13.09
C GLU A 12 38.60 76.00 -13.52
N MET A 13 37.64 75.18 -13.08
CA MET A 13 36.23 75.54 -13.19
C MET A 13 36.03 76.84 -12.40
N LYS A 14 36.10 78.00 -13.10
CA LYS A 14 36.02 79.35 -12.53
C LYS A 14 34.68 79.67 -11.85
N ASP A 15 33.69 78.79 -11.93
CA ASP A 15 32.41 78.89 -11.24
C ASP A 15 32.32 77.87 -10.08
N PRO A 16 32.44 78.34 -8.81
CA PRO A 16 32.31 77.48 -7.62
C PRO A 16 30.98 76.72 -7.54
N SER A 17 29.91 77.22 -8.16
CA SER A 17 28.59 76.58 -8.17
C SER A 17 28.58 75.31 -9.03
N LEU A 18 29.36 75.28 -10.12
CA LEU A 18 29.48 74.12 -11.00
C LEU A 18 30.32 73.02 -10.35
N LYS A 19 31.38 73.37 -9.63
CA LYS A 19 32.17 72.42 -8.84
C LYS A 19 31.31 71.72 -7.79
N LYS A 20 30.50 72.46 -7.04
CA LYS A 20 29.59 71.89 -6.03
C LYS A 20 28.51 70.99 -6.66
N LYS A 21 27.96 71.37 -7.82
CA LYS A 21 27.01 70.53 -8.57
C LYS A 21 27.64 69.23 -9.09
N ALA A 22 28.87 69.29 -9.60
CA ALA A 22 29.61 68.12 -10.05
C ALA A 22 29.92 67.17 -8.88
N GLU A 23 30.36 67.69 -7.73
CA GLU A 23 30.63 66.90 -6.52
C GLU A 23 29.37 66.21 -5.98
N VAL A 24 28.22 66.91 -5.94
CA VAL A 24 26.94 66.31 -5.53
C VAL A 24 26.52 65.22 -6.51
N LYS A 25 26.67 65.45 -7.81
CA LYS A 25 26.32 64.46 -8.85
C LYS A 25 27.21 63.21 -8.77
N LEU A 26 28.50 63.37 -8.49
CA LEU A 26 29.46 62.28 -8.28
C LEU A 26 29.15 61.48 -7.00
N LYS A 27 28.84 62.15 -5.89
CA LYS A 27 28.45 61.50 -4.63
C LYS A 27 27.15 60.71 -4.77
N ASN A 28 26.16 61.28 -5.46
CA ASN A 28 24.89 60.60 -5.72
C ASN A 28 25.07 59.40 -6.68
N ALA A 29 25.87 59.55 -7.74
CA ALA A 29 26.18 58.47 -8.67
C ALA A 29 26.93 57.30 -7.99
N SER A 30 27.86 57.60 -7.09
CA SER A 30 28.55 56.59 -6.28
C SER A 30 27.58 55.87 -5.34
N GLY A 31 26.69 56.60 -4.66
CA GLY A 31 25.66 56.02 -3.81
C GLY A 31 24.68 55.12 -4.58
N ASP A 32 24.28 55.52 -5.78
CA ASP A 32 23.41 54.73 -6.65
C ASP A 32 24.11 53.49 -7.21
N PHE A 33 25.40 53.60 -7.52
CA PHE A 33 26.22 52.47 -7.95
C PHE A 33 26.35 51.43 -6.84
N VAL A 34 26.66 51.86 -5.61
CA VAL A 34 26.74 50.97 -4.43
C VAL A 34 25.38 50.33 -4.16
N LYS A 35 24.28 51.11 -4.20
CA LYS A 35 22.92 50.58 -4.01
C LYS A 35 22.52 49.58 -5.10
N ARG A 36 22.84 49.84 -6.37
CA ARG A 36 22.60 48.89 -7.48
C ARG A 36 23.44 47.62 -7.31
N ASN A 37 24.71 47.76 -6.94
CA ASN A 37 25.57 46.60 -6.72
C ASN A 37 25.09 45.74 -5.54
N CYS A 38 24.65 46.35 -4.43
CA CYS A 38 24.05 45.61 -3.31
C CYS A 38 22.71 44.96 -3.66
N LYS A 39 21.85 45.62 -4.45
CA LYS A 39 20.60 45.01 -4.94
C LYS A 39 20.88 43.83 -5.87
N ASN A 40 21.86 43.95 -6.77
CA ASN A 40 22.27 42.87 -7.66
C ASN A 40 22.89 41.72 -6.87
N ALA A 41 23.72 42.00 -5.86
CA ALA A 41 24.28 41.01 -4.96
C ALA A 41 23.21 40.31 -4.12
N LEU A 42 22.20 41.04 -3.63
CA LEU A 42 21.06 40.49 -2.91
C LEU A 42 20.18 39.62 -3.83
N HIS A 43 19.96 40.04 -5.07
CA HIS A 43 19.22 39.26 -6.06
C HIS A 43 19.99 37.99 -6.45
N LEU A 44 21.31 38.07 -6.66
CA LEU A 44 22.19 36.92 -6.90
C LEU A 44 22.20 35.94 -5.72
N ALA A 45 22.31 36.45 -4.49
CA ALA A 45 22.24 35.63 -3.28
C ALA A 45 20.87 34.94 -3.13
N LEU A 46 19.78 35.65 -3.42
CA LEU A 46 18.43 35.09 -3.40
C LEU A 46 18.23 34.04 -4.50
N THR A 47 18.75 34.26 -5.70
CA THR A 47 18.71 33.26 -6.79
C THR A 47 19.53 32.01 -6.47
N LEU A 48 20.67 32.13 -5.80
CA LEU A 48 21.48 30.99 -5.35
C LEU A 48 20.79 30.21 -4.22
N LEU A 49 20.03 30.89 -3.36
CA LEU A 49 19.26 30.24 -2.29
C LEU A 49 18.05 29.47 -2.84
N ILE A 50 17.43 29.96 -3.92
CA ILE A 50 16.34 29.27 -4.63
C ILE A 50 16.86 28.08 -5.48
N LEU A 51 18.06 28.19 -6.05
CA LEU A 51 18.74 27.07 -6.74
C LEU A 51 19.30 26.00 -5.78
N GLY A 52 19.44 26.30 -4.49
CA GLY A 52 19.94 25.36 -3.48
C GLY A 52 18.88 24.43 -2.87
N VAL A 53 17.59 24.63 -3.19
CA VAL A 53 16.49 23.76 -2.76
C VAL A 53 16.16 22.78 -3.88
N PHE A 54 17.12 21.95 -4.26
CA PHE A 54 16.78 20.66 -4.87
C PHE A 54 16.40 19.75 -3.71
N ALA A 55 15.12 19.68 -3.40
CA ALA A 55 14.60 18.58 -2.59
C ALA A 55 15.01 17.30 -3.31
N THR A 56 16.03 16.62 -2.79
CA THR A 56 16.36 15.28 -3.23
C THR A 56 15.20 14.43 -2.77
N SER A 57 14.22 14.19 -3.65
CA SER A 57 13.21 13.16 -3.44
C SER A 57 13.95 11.84 -3.44
N THR A 58 14.36 11.38 -2.26
CA THR A 58 14.84 10.02 -2.07
C THR A 58 13.67 9.12 -2.43
N VAL A 59 13.79 8.37 -3.53
CA VAL A 59 12.83 7.32 -3.85
C VAL A 59 13.08 6.24 -2.79
N MET A 60 12.22 6.18 -1.78
CA MET A 60 12.24 5.07 -0.83
C MET A 60 11.91 3.80 -1.62
N ALA A 61 12.63 2.71 -1.35
CA ALA A 61 12.29 1.42 -1.92
C ALA A 61 11.01 0.92 -1.25
N ASN A 62 10.04 0.46 -2.04
CA ASN A 62 8.77 -0.06 -1.54
C ASN A 62 8.98 -1.28 -0.63
N GLU A 63 8.30 -1.29 0.50
CA GLU A 63 8.17 -2.38 1.45
C GLU A 63 6.80 -3.06 1.26
N PRO A 64 6.75 -4.40 1.11
CA PRO A 64 5.48 -5.08 0.87
C PRO A 64 4.53 -4.99 2.07
N PRO A 65 3.20 -5.10 1.84
CA PRO A 65 2.22 -5.09 2.91
C PRO A 65 2.30 -6.37 3.75
N ILE A 66 1.88 -6.28 5.02
CA ILE A 66 1.96 -7.33 6.03
C ILE A 66 0.56 -7.79 6.43
N ALA A 67 0.32 -9.10 6.37
CA ALA A 67 -0.98 -9.69 6.70
C ALA A 67 -1.17 -9.81 8.22
N GLY A 68 -2.34 -9.38 8.69
CA GLY A 68 -2.77 -9.52 10.08
C GLY A 68 -3.64 -10.75 10.29
N ASP A 69 -4.82 -10.53 10.86
CA ASP A 69 -5.80 -11.56 11.18
C ASP A 69 -6.79 -11.77 10.04
N LEU A 70 -7.28 -13.00 9.91
CA LEU A 70 -8.41 -13.36 9.06
C LEU A 70 -9.48 -14.00 9.93
N THR A 71 -10.57 -13.28 10.18
CA THR A 71 -11.55 -13.68 11.20
C THR A 71 -12.95 -13.81 10.63
N PRO A 72 -13.67 -14.91 10.95
CA PRO A 72 -15.08 -15.03 10.63
C PRO A 72 -15.92 -14.35 11.72
N ASN A 73 -17.05 -13.77 11.34
CA ASN A 73 -18.03 -13.25 12.30
C ASN A 73 -18.73 -14.35 13.12
N LYS A 74 -18.61 -15.61 12.70
CA LYS A 74 -19.15 -16.80 13.37
C LYS A 74 -18.05 -17.85 13.48
N ALA A 75 -17.76 -18.28 14.71
CA ALA A 75 -16.75 -19.30 14.95
C ALA A 75 -17.15 -20.64 14.33
N SER A 76 -16.16 -21.40 13.88
CA SER A 76 -16.35 -22.78 13.42
C SER A 76 -16.69 -23.70 14.62
N PRO A 77 -17.49 -24.77 14.43
CA PRO A 77 -18.19 -25.15 13.20
C PRO A 77 -19.48 -24.34 12.97
N GLN A 78 -19.95 -24.30 11.72
CA GLN A 78 -21.26 -23.75 11.34
C GLN A 78 -21.97 -24.65 10.32
N ASP A 79 -23.30 -24.60 10.29
CA ASP A 79 -24.10 -25.39 9.37
C ASP A 79 -24.04 -24.89 7.92
N VAL A 80 -24.19 -25.81 6.96
CA VAL A 80 -24.48 -25.50 5.55
C VAL A 80 -25.61 -24.47 5.44
N GLY A 81 -25.43 -23.49 4.55
CA GLY A 81 -26.38 -22.39 4.33
C GLY A 81 -26.23 -21.22 5.31
N THR A 82 -25.38 -21.33 6.33
CA THR A 82 -25.10 -20.22 7.24
C THR A 82 -24.26 -19.16 6.56
N LYS A 83 -24.79 -17.93 6.42
CA LYS A 83 -24.00 -16.79 5.94
C LYS A 83 -22.91 -16.42 6.96
N ILE A 84 -21.65 -16.48 6.53
CA ILE A 84 -20.42 -16.14 7.27
C ILE A 84 -19.76 -14.95 6.59
N LYS A 85 -19.31 -13.97 7.37
CA LYS A 85 -18.53 -12.82 6.90
C LYS A 85 -17.11 -12.97 7.39
N TRP A 86 -16.16 -13.04 6.47
CA TRP A 86 -14.74 -12.99 6.73
C TRP A 86 -14.25 -11.54 6.69
N THR A 87 -13.39 -11.18 7.65
CA THR A 87 -12.75 -9.86 7.72
C THR A 87 -11.25 -10.05 7.89
N ALA A 88 -10.47 -9.44 7.00
CA ALA A 88 -9.02 -9.41 7.06
C ALA A 88 -8.51 -8.10 7.68
N THR A 89 -7.39 -8.15 8.38
CA THR A 89 -6.59 -6.96 8.75
C THR A 89 -5.23 -7.05 8.07
N ALA A 90 -4.67 -5.90 7.73
CA ALA A 90 -3.34 -5.77 7.14
C ALA A 90 -2.80 -4.37 7.40
N THR A 91 -1.48 -4.24 7.30
CA THR A 91 -0.77 -2.96 7.42
C THR A 91 0.28 -2.87 6.34
N ASP A 92 0.52 -1.66 5.85
CA ASP A 92 1.55 -1.38 4.87
C ASP A 92 2.58 -0.42 5.49
N PRO A 93 3.89 -0.74 5.50
CA PRO A 93 4.91 0.11 6.11
C PRO A 93 5.03 1.49 5.45
N ASP A 94 4.81 1.58 4.14
CA ASP A 94 4.86 2.82 3.37
C ASP A 94 3.55 3.61 3.44
N GLY A 95 2.49 2.96 3.92
CA GLY A 95 1.16 3.55 4.07
C GLY A 95 0.35 3.52 2.77
N ASP A 96 0.74 2.65 1.84
CA ASP A 96 0.06 2.50 0.56
C ASP A 96 -1.32 1.83 0.71
N PRO A 97 -2.27 2.10 -0.22
CA PRO A 97 -3.56 1.45 -0.21
C PRO A 97 -3.44 -0.07 -0.43
N ILE A 98 -3.99 -0.85 0.51
CA ILE A 98 -3.96 -2.31 0.45
C ILE A 98 -5.19 -2.85 -0.30
N SER A 99 -4.92 -3.76 -1.24
CA SER A 99 -5.92 -4.58 -1.94
C SER A 99 -5.95 -6.00 -1.39
N TYR A 100 -7.11 -6.66 -1.48
CA TYR A 100 -7.38 -7.98 -0.91
C TYR A 100 -7.96 -8.92 -1.97
N ARG A 101 -7.48 -10.17 -2.00
CA ARG A 101 -8.00 -11.24 -2.84
C ARG A 101 -8.31 -12.47 -1.98
N PHE A 102 -9.55 -12.96 -2.01
CA PHE A 102 -9.98 -14.08 -1.17
C PHE A 102 -10.07 -15.37 -1.98
N TRP A 103 -9.65 -16.47 -1.36
CA TRP A 103 -9.67 -17.80 -1.92
C TRP A 103 -10.27 -18.80 -0.95
N LEU A 104 -10.88 -19.86 -1.50
CA LEU A 104 -11.45 -20.95 -0.74
C LEU A 104 -10.91 -22.27 -1.29
N LYS A 105 -10.49 -23.16 -0.40
CA LYS A 105 -10.19 -24.57 -0.71
C LYS A 105 -11.11 -25.46 0.11
N GLY A 106 -11.61 -26.52 -0.52
CA GLY A 106 -12.49 -27.50 0.11
C GLY A 106 -13.88 -27.60 -0.56
N PRO A 107 -14.73 -28.52 -0.08
CA PRO A 107 -14.47 -29.38 1.08
C PRO A 107 -13.37 -30.41 0.80
N SER A 108 -12.55 -30.75 1.80
CA SER A 108 -11.55 -31.82 1.71
C SER A 108 -12.21 -33.13 1.21
N PRO A 109 -11.60 -33.87 0.26
CA PRO A 109 -10.19 -33.85 -0.14
C PRO A 109 -9.88 -32.93 -1.33
N SER A 110 -10.74 -31.97 -1.68
CA SER A 110 -10.40 -31.01 -2.74
C SER A 110 -9.14 -30.23 -2.36
N GLU A 111 -8.12 -30.30 -3.21
CA GLU A 111 -6.84 -29.62 -3.01
C GLU A 111 -6.74 -28.29 -3.77
N GLU A 112 -7.73 -27.98 -4.60
CA GLU A 112 -7.71 -26.81 -5.48
C GLU A 112 -8.22 -25.54 -4.78
N TRP A 113 -7.44 -24.46 -4.88
CA TRP A 113 -7.86 -23.13 -4.46
C TRP A 113 -8.74 -22.49 -5.53
N GLN A 114 -9.92 -22.02 -5.11
CA GLN A 114 -10.87 -21.32 -5.98
C GLN A 114 -10.91 -19.84 -5.60
N PRO A 115 -10.75 -18.91 -6.56
CA PRO A 115 -10.86 -17.48 -6.28
C PRO A 115 -12.32 -17.14 -5.94
N LYS A 116 -12.51 -16.35 -4.89
CA LYS A 116 -13.83 -15.95 -4.39
C LYS A 116 -14.07 -14.45 -4.41
N GLN A 117 -12.99 -13.67 -4.30
CA GLN A 117 -12.97 -12.24 -4.55
C GLN A 117 -11.66 -11.94 -5.26
N GLU A 118 -11.73 -11.30 -6.42
CA GLU A 118 -10.56 -10.73 -7.11
C GLU A 118 -9.98 -9.54 -6.32
N TRP A 119 -8.83 -9.01 -6.74
CA TRP A 119 -8.22 -7.85 -6.07
C TRP A 119 -9.22 -6.69 -5.94
N ASP A 120 -9.51 -6.30 -4.70
CA ASP A 120 -10.43 -5.21 -4.36
C ASP A 120 -10.01 -4.55 -3.03
N ASN A 121 -10.39 -3.29 -2.81
CA ASN A 121 -10.09 -2.57 -1.57
C ASN A 121 -10.93 -3.04 -0.37
N SER A 122 -11.93 -3.90 -0.59
CA SER A 122 -12.75 -4.52 0.45
C SER A 122 -11.98 -5.62 1.17
N ASN A 123 -11.65 -5.38 2.44
CA ASN A 123 -11.09 -6.37 3.35
C ASN A 123 -12.12 -7.41 3.87
N LYS A 124 -13.29 -7.49 3.25
CA LYS A 124 -14.41 -8.32 3.69
C LYS A 124 -14.96 -9.16 2.56
N TRP A 125 -15.22 -10.43 2.86
CA TRP A 125 -15.85 -11.38 1.96
C TRP A 125 -17.02 -12.11 2.65
N ASP A 126 -18.17 -12.16 1.99
CA ASP A 126 -19.34 -12.92 2.44
C ASP A 126 -19.34 -14.31 1.79
N TRP A 127 -19.43 -15.35 2.60
CA TRP A 127 -19.47 -16.74 2.18
C TRP A 127 -20.68 -17.47 2.77
N THR A 128 -21.33 -18.29 1.94
CA THR A 128 -22.35 -19.24 2.38
C THR A 128 -21.94 -20.62 1.89
N PRO A 129 -21.54 -21.56 2.77
CA PRO A 129 -21.18 -22.90 2.36
C PRO A 129 -22.41 -23.66 1.88
N ASP A 130 -22.24 -24.46 0.84
CA ASP A 130 -23.27 -25.30 0.22
C ASP A 130 -23.08 -26.80 0.49
N GLN A 131 -21.93 -27.18 1.04
CA GLN A 131 -21.59 -28.55 1.40
C GLN A 131 -20.96 -28.62 2.80
N PRO A 132 -21.17 -29.71 3.54
CA PRO A 132 -20.46 -29.95 4.79
C PRO A 132 -19.01 -30.38 4.48
N GLY A 133 -18.12 -30.17 5.44
CA GLY A 133 -16.72 -30.58 5.37
C GLY A 133 -15.75 -29.54 5.89
N ASP A 134 -14.47 -29.86 5.79
CA ASP A 134 -13.39 -28.96 6.18
C ASP A 134 -12.93 -28.11 5.00
N TYR A 135 -12.79 -26.82 5.27
CA TYR A 135 -12.37 -25.79 4.32
C TYR A 135 -11.13 -25.07 4.83
N GLN A 136 -10.37 -24.48 3.91
CA GLN A 136 -9.36 -23.48 4.21
C GLN A 136 -9.73 -22.17 3.50
N ILE A 137 -9.65 -21.07 4.24
CA ILE A 137 -9.91 -19.72 3.74
C ILE A 137 -8.56 -19.01 3.69
N ASN A 138 -8.25 -18.42 2.54
CA ASN A 138 -7.02 -17.66 2.33
C ASN A 138 -7.35 -16.24 1.90
N VAL A 139 -6.63 -15.26 2.43
CA VAL A 139 -6.61 -13.89 1.92
C VAL A 139 -5.19 -13.55 1.49
N TRP A 140 -5.04 -13.11 0.25
CA TRP A 140 -3.82 -12.48 -0.23
C TRP A 140 -3.98 -10.98 -0.12
N ILE A 141 -2.89 -10.29 0.22
CA ILE A 141 -2.84 -8.84 0.26
C ILE A 141 -1.78 -8.32 -0.70
N GLY A 142 -1.98 -7.12 -1.22
CA GLY A 142 -1.03 -6.46 -2.12
C GLY A 142 -1.18 -4.96 -2.09
N ASP A 143 -0.06 -4.26 -2.28
CA ASP A 143 0.03 -2.83 -2.54
C ASP A 143 -0.15 -2.55 -4.06
N PRO A 144 -0.17 -1.29 -4.52
CA PRO A 144 -0.28 -0.98 -5.94
C PRO A 144 0.85 -1.57 -6.81
N GLU A 145 2.05 -1.74 -6.26
CA GLU A 145 3.18 -2.33 -6.98
C GLU A 145 3.02 -3.85 -7.15
N ASN A 146 2.58 -4.55 -6.12
CA ASN A 146 2.28 -5.99 -6.17
C ASN A 146 1.10 -6.26 -7.11
N VAL A 147 0.02 -5.49 -6.97
CA VAL A 147 -1.19 -5.66 -7.78
C VAL A 147 -0.88 -5.42 -9.26
N ALA A 148 -0.06 -4.40 -9.60
CA ALA A 148 0.36 -4.13 -10.97
C ALA A 148 1.28 -5.24 -11.54
N ALA A 149 2.04 -5.92 -10.68
CA ALA A 149 2.87 -7.06 -11.05
C ALA A 149 2.12 -8.40 -11.04
N GLU A 150 0.82 -8.41 -10.71
CA GLU A 150 0.02 -9.61 -10.45
C GLU A 150 0.61 -10.55 -9.38
N THR A 151 1.38 -9.99 -8.44
CA THR A 151 1.95 -10.71 -7.30
C THR A 151 1.16 -10.39 -6.02
N TRP A 152 1.48 -11.08 -4.93
CA TRP A 152 0.98 -10.76 -3.60
C TRP A 152 2.17 -10.37 -2.70
N GLY A 153 1.92 -9.47 -1.75
CA GLY A 153 2.90 -9.11 -0.72
C GLY A 153 2.98 -10.19 0.35
N ASP A 154 1.84 -10.46 1.00
CA ASP A 154 1.72 -11.45 2.09
C ASP A 154 0.33 -12.12 2.05
N TYR A 155 0.10 -13.12 2.91
CA TYR A 155 -1.17 -13.85 2.97
C TYR A 155 -1.48 -14.44 4.35
N LYS A 156 -2.74 -14.81 4.56
CA LYS A 156 -3.20 -15.52 5.78
C LYS A 156 -4.15 -16.64 5.44
N ILE A 157 -3.93 -17.82 6.02
CA ILE A 157 -4.81 -19.00 5.89
C ILE A 157 -5.44 -19.34 7.25
N VAL A 158 -6.73 -19.68 7.24
CA VAL A 158 -7.49 -20.17 8.40
C VAL A 158 -8.34 -21.37 8.02
N ASP A 159 -8.32 -22.40 8.88
CA ASP A 159 -9.16 -23.60 8.74
C ASP A 159 -10.58 -23.33 9.25
N TYR A 160 -11.57 -23.96 8.61
CA TYR A 160 -12.97 -23.81 8.97
C TYR A 160 -13.79 -25.06 8.65
N THR A 161 -14.44 -25.61 9.66
CA THR A 161 -15.34 -26.77 9.51
C THR A 161 -16.79 -26.31 9.31
N VAL A 162 -17.47 -26.96 8.36
CA VAL A 162 -18.91 -26.82 8.09
C VAL A 162 -19.63 -28.13 8.38
N THR A 163 -20.71 -28.08 9.15
CA THR A 163 -21.56 -29.22 9.50
C THR A 163 -22.77 -29.32 8.59
N GLU A 164 -23.38 -30.50 8.51
CA GLU A 164 -24.66 -30.66 7.81
C GLU A 164 -25.72 -29.71 8.39
N ALA A 165 -26.61 -29.22 7.52
CA ALA A 165 -27.70 -28.35 7.98
C ALA A 165 -28.55 -29.10 9.01
N GLU A 166 -28.81 -28.47 10.17
CA GLU A 166 -29.77 -29.01 11.12
C GLU A 166 -31.12 -29.21 10.43
N THR A 167 -31.52 -30.47 10.26
CA THR A 167 -32.87 -30.80 9.82
C THR A 167 -33.82 -30.40 10.93
N LYS A 168 -34.43 -29.22 10.83
CA LYS A 168 -35.52 -28.82 11.73
C LYS A 168 -36.66 -29.83 11.62
N GLY A 169 -36.71 -30.74 12.58
CA GLY A 169 -37.86 -31.58 12.90
C GLY A 169 -38.25 -32.63 11.86
N LYS A 170 -37.41 -33.63 11.61
CA LYS A 170 -37.97 -34.97 11.39
C LYS A 170 -38.55 -35.42 12.74
N LYS A 171 -39.87 -35.28 12.94
CA LYS A 171 -40.56 -36.03 14.00
C LYS A 171 -40.13 -37.49 13.83
N SER A 172 -39.47 -38.09 14.82
CA SER A 172 -39.33 -39.54 14.84
C SER A 172 -40.75 -40.10 14.97
N VAL A 173 -41.31 -40.56 13.86
CA VAL A 173 -42.51 -41.39 13.94
C VAL A 173 -42.01 -42.75 14.43
N THR A 174 -42.05 -42.95 15.74
CA THR A 174 -41.83 -44.26 16.35
C THR A 174 -43.05 -45.11 16.05
N ILE A 175 -43.11 -45.74 14.86
CA ILE A 175 -44.08 -46.81 14.63
C ILE A 175 -43.53 -48.04 15.36
N SER A 176 -44.10 -48.31 16.54
CA SER A 176 -43.86 -49.57 17.25
C SER A 176 -44.71 -50.65 16.58
N VAL A 177 -44.20 -51.25 15.50
CA VAL A 177 -44.72 -52.56 15.06
C VAL A 177 -43.76 -53.61 15.61
N GLY A 178 -44.26 -54.42 16.53
CA GLY A 178 -43.51 -55.48 17.16
C GLY A 178 -43.10 -56.57 16.18
N THR A 179 -41.96 -57.20 16.52
CA THR A 179 -41.50 -58.54 16.14
C THR A 179 -41.30 -58.80 14.64
N GLU A 180 -40.05 -58.74 14.18
CA GLU A 180 -39.23 -59.94 13.91
C GLU A 180 -37.76 -59.57 13.60
N SER A 181 -36.85 -60.44 14.04
CA SER A 181 -35.40 -60.36 13.92
C SER A 181 -34.90 -60.64 12.49
N ALA A 182 -33.83 -59.97 12.08
CA ALA A 182 -32.87 -60.54 11.14
C ALA A 182 -31.47 -59.98 11.39
N THR A 183 -30.55 -60.86 11.79
CA THR A 183 -29.10 -60.66 11.84
C THR A 183 -28.57 -60.58 10.40
N LEU A 184 -27.81 -59.55 10.04
CA LEU A 184 -26.97 -59.58 8.84
C LEU A 184 -25.56 -59.10 9.14
N LEU A 185 -24.61 -60.02 8.92
CA LEU A 185 -23.17 -59.87 8.97
C LEU A 185 -22.69 -59.35 7.60
N GLY A 186 -21.73 -58.43 7.58
CA GLY A 186 -20.94 -58.04 6.40
C GLY A 186 -21.06 -56.55 6.10
N ALA A 187 -20.03 -55.82 5.70
CA ALA A 187 -18.62 -56.12 5.48
C ALA A 187 -17.85 -54.81 5.69
N GLU A 188 -16.62 -54.90 6.17
CA GLU A 188 -15.69 -53.79 6.37
C GLU A 188 -15.05 -53.41 5.01
N PRO A 189 -15.12 -52.14 4.54
CA PRO A 189 -14.40 -51.74 3.34
C PRO A 189 -13.00 -51.20 3.68
N ALA A 190 -12.05 -51.67 2.88
CA ALA A 190 -10.62 -51.51 2.95
C ALA A 190 -10.10 -50.07 3.12
N ILE A 191 -9.03 -49.97 3.90
CA ILE A 191 -8.14 -48.81 4.04
C ILE A 191 -7.35 -48.64 2.73
N ASN A 192 -7.64 -47.61 1.95
CA ASN A 192 -6.83 -47.21 0.80
C ASN A 192 -5.87 -46.10 1.22
N GLN A 193 -4.58 -46.42 1.35
CA GLN A 193 -3.51 -45.43 1.46
C GLN A 193 -3.28 -44.73 0.11
N PRO A 194 -3.00 -43.42 0.07
CA PRO A 194 -2.60 -42.74 -1.16
C PRO A 194 -1.14 -43.06 -1.56
N PRO A 195 -0.82 -43.03 -2.86
CA PRO A 195 0.47 -43.43 -3.41
C PRO A 195 1.57 -42.42 -3.14
N ILE A 196 2.77 -42.95 -2.86
CA ILE A 196 4.02 -42.21 -2.72
C ILE A 196 4.43 -41.70 -4.11
N ALA A 197 4.51 -40.39 -4.30
CA ALA A 197 5.04 -39.79 -5.52
C ALA A 197 6.58 -39.90 -5.51
N ASN A 198 7.14 -40.67 -6.44
CA ASN A 198 8.57 -40.63 -6.76
C ASN A 198 8.87 -39.38 -7.58
N SER A 199 9.83 -38.58 -7.11
CA SER A 199 10.43 -37.46 -7.84
C SER A 199 11.28 -37.95 -9.01
N LEU A 200 11.15 -37.29 -10.16
CA LEU A 200 12.24 -37.12 -11.13
C LEU A 200 12.60 -35.63 -11.18
#